data_AF-A0A395J4D8-F1
#
_entry.id   AF-A0A395J4D8-F1
#
_cell.length_a   1.000
_cell.length_b   1.000
_cell.length_c   1.000
_cell.angle_alpha   90.00
_cell.angle_beta   90.00
_cell.angle_gamma   90.00
#
_symmetry.space_group_name_H-M   'P 1'
#
loop_
_entity.id
_entity.type
_entity.pdbx_description
1 polymer ?
#
loop_
_entity_poly.entity_id
_entity_poly.type
_entity_poly.pdbx_seq_one_letter_code
_entity_poly.pdbx_strand_id
1 'polypeptide(L)'
;MYRISPSSGRLAVFPKLSKLLSDALGAEMKLGGAEWVANKSAAAAIKEMMNGKSADDDNSEPKVDDSSADLPCAWAQYAHPGTPGTPTTPGDDLPPDTVRLWEDGYADRYYEQKFNRDPKDIEFRHQVGRAYVEGLAWVLLYYFQGCPSWDWYYPYHYAPFAADFANLKDMKISFQKGRIFRPFEQLMGVLPAASRQAIPEQFHHLMTNEDKVAWQGVALLPFIDSERLLDAMAKIYPSLPADVSARNGLGRDVLLVSEAHHALYDEITSKFYSKKQDSPHMKLNPKVSEGLTGRIEKNEDYLPYSSLVFPIGQWGNAIS
;
A
#
# COMPACT_ATOMS: atom_id res chain seq x y z
N MET A 1 27.83 -5.83 8.03
CA MET A 1 26.84 -4.76 7.83
C MET A 1 25.91 -4.78 9.04
N TYR A 2 25.80 -3.67 9.77
CA TYR A 2 25.16 -3.60 11.09
C TYR A 2 23.63 -3.75 11.00
N ARG A 3 23.04 -4.41 12.02
CA ARG A 3 21.61 -4.60 12.21
C ARG A 3 21.09 -3.49 13.12
N ILE A 4 20.21 -2.63 12.62
CA ILE A 4 19.45 -1.67 13.43
C ILE A 4 18.22 -2.39 13.99
N SER A 5 18.10 -2.42 15.33
CA SER A 5 16.92 -2.88 16.04
C SER A 5 15.93 -1.72 16.18
N PRO A 6 14.62 -1.88 15.94
CA PRO A 6 13.65 -0.84 16.25
C PRO A 6 13.47 -0.75 17.77
N SER A 7 13.70 0.44 18.32
CA SER A 7 13.30 0.81 19.67
C SER A 7 11.79 1.07 19.72
N SER A 8 11.19 0.66 20.83
CA SER A 8 9.75 0.67 21.11
C SER A 8 9.18 2.09 21.17
N GLY A 9 8.48 2.52 20.13
CA GLY A 9 7.57 3.67 20.18
C GLY A 9 6.16 3.22 20.56
N ARG A 10 5.66 3.65 21.73
CA ARG A 10 4.25 3.42 22.13
C ARG A 10 3.32 4.26 21.26
N LEU A 11 2.63 3.64 20.32
CA LEU A 11 1.38 4.18 19.79
C LEU A 11 0.28 3.89 20.83
N ALA A 12 -0.30 4.94 21.39
CA ALA A 12 -1.49 4.83 22.24
C ALA A 12 -2.67 4.35 21.39
N VAL A 13 -2.86 3.03 21.31
CA VAL A 13 -4.03 2.42 20.69
C VAL A 13 -5.15 2.40 21.73
N PHE A 14 -6.27 3.07 21.43
CA PHE A 14 -7.46 3.10 22.28
C PHE A 14 -7.91 1.66 22.63
N PRO A 15 -7.97 1.27 23.92
CA PRO A 15 -8.22 -0.12 24.35
C PRO A 15 -9.55 -0.69 23.84
N LYS A 16 -10.54 0.19 23.57
CA LYS A 16 -11.86 -0.18 23.09
C LYS A 16 -11.86 -0.69 21.63
N LEU A 17 -11.01 -0.11 20.79
CA LEU A 17 -10.94 -0.44 19.35
C LEU A 17 -10.20 -1.78 19.13
N SER A 18 -9.15 -2.02 19.93
CA SER A 18 -8.37 -3.27 19.89
C SER A 18 -9.22 -4.50 20.27
N LYS A 19 -10.05 -4.39 21.31
CA LYS A 19 -10.95 -5.45 21.73
C LYS A 19 -12.03 -5.75 20.67
N LEU A 20 -12.61 -4.70 20.08
CA LEU A 20 -13.61 -4.84 19.01
C LEU A 20 -13.05 -5.53 17.76
N LEU A 21 -11.82 -5.19 17.35
CA LEU A 21 -11.13 -5.85 16.23
C LEU A 21 -10.81 -7.32 16.53
N SER A 22 -10.33 -7.63 17.74
CA SER A 22 -10.05 -9.01 18.15
C SER A 22 -11.31 -9.89 18.20
N ASP A 23 -12.42 -9.35 18.69
CA ASP A 23 -13.69 -10.09 18.80
C ASP A 23 -14.35 -10.30 17.43
N ALA A 24 -14.23 -9.34 16.50
CA ALA A 24 -14.73 -9.46 15.13
C ALA A 24 -13.95 -10.46 14.26
N LEU A 25 -12.62 -10.54 14.45
CA LEU A 25 -11.76 -11.48 13.71
C LEU A 25 -11.79 -12.91 14.27
N GLY A 26 -12.23 -13.12 15.52
CA GLY A 26 -12.22 -14.42 16.18
C GLY A 26 -13.42 -15.34 15.88
N ALA A 27 -14.53 -14.81 15.34
CA ALA A 27 -15.82 -15.50 15.38
C ALA A 27 -16.20 -16.32 14.13
N GLU A 28 -15.60 -16.12 12.95
CA GLU A 28 -15.98 -16.87 11.74
C GLU A 28 -14.78 -17.20 10.85
N MET A 29 -14.23 -18.42 10.97
CA MET A 29 -13.47 -19.05 9.89
C MET A 29 -13.47 -20.59 10.05
N LYS A 30 -14.52 -21.23 9.53
CA LYS A 30 -14.48 -22.63 9.08
C LYS A 30 -14.49 -22.62 7.55
N LEU A 31 -13.30 -22.68 6.94
CA LEU A 31 -13.13 -23.10 5.54
C LEU A 31 -11.73 -23.70 5.33
N GLY A 32 -11.72 -24.91 4.77
CA GLY A 32 -10.67 -25.51 3.94
C GLY A 32 -9.23 -25.52 4.48
N GLY A 33 -8.80 -26.65 5.03
CA GLY A 33 -7.44 -26.84 5.52
C GLY A 33 -6.36 -26.87 4.42
N ALA A 34 -5.33 -26.03 4.58
CA ALA A 34 -3.93 -26.30 4.21
C ALA A 34 -2.95 -25.21 4.73
N GLU A 35 -3.40 -24.03 5.17
CA GLU A 35 -2.53 -22.91 5.60
C GLU A 35 -2.42 -22.72 7.13
N TRP A 36 -2.67 -23.75 7.93
CA TRP A 36 -2.93 -23.58 9.37
C TRP A 36 -1.70 -23.50 10.29
N VAL A 37 -0.47 -23.66 9.81
CA VAL A 37 0.70 -23.82 10.72
C VAL A 37 1.45 -22.51 11.00
N ALA A 38 1.37 -21.49 10.13
CA ALA A 38 2.14 -20.26 10.32
C ALA A 38 1.49 -19.23 11.29
N ASN A 39 0.15 -19.25 11.43
CA ASN A 39 -0.58 -18.17 12.12
C ASN A 39 -0.86 -18.41 13.60
N LYS A 40 -0.53 -19.58 14.14
CA LYS A 40 -0.61 -19.82 15.60
C LYS A 40 0.38 -18.96 16.39
N SER A 41 1.55 -18.66 15.80
CA SER A 41 2.61 -17.90 16.49
C SER A 41 2.26 -16.41 16.65
N ALA A 42 1.59 -15.81 15.66
CA ALA A 42 1.18 -14.40 15.71
C ALA A 42 0.00 -14.19 16.69
N ALA A 43 -1.00 -15.08 16.66
CA ALA A 43 -2.12 -15.02 17.61
C ALA A 43 -1.70 -15.32 19.06
N ALA A 44 -0.71 -16.20 19.26
CA ALA A 44 -0.15 -16.48 20.59
C ALA A 44 0.64 -15.29 21.16
N ALA A 45 1.41 -14.58 20.33
CA ALA A 45 2.18 -13.40 20.75
C ALA A 45 1.26 -12.25 21.20
N ILE A 46 0.13 -12.04 20.51
CA ILE A 46 -0.87 -11.03 20.89
C ILE A 46 -1.54 -11.40 22.23
N LYS A 47 -1.80 -12.70 22.46
CA LYS A 47 -2.40 -13.20 23.70
C LYS A 47 -1.46 -13.08 24.91
N GLU A 48 -0.16 -13.28 24.73
CA GLU A 48 0.83 -13.07 25.80
C GLU A 48 0.96 -11.58 26.18
N MET A 49 0.96 -10.68 25.19
CA MET A 49 1.04 -9.23 25.44
C MET A 49 -0.17 -8.66 26.21
N MET A 50 -1.31 -9.35 26.19
CA MET A 50 -2.54 -8.93 26.88
C MET A 50 -2.67 -9.44 28.32
N ASN A 51 -1.91 -10.46 28.73
CA ASN A 51 -2.07 -11.12 30.03
C ASN A 51 -1.13 -10.60 31.15
N GLY A 52 -0.26 -9.62 30.87
CA GLY A 52 0.58 -8.98 31.88
C GLY A 52 -0.22 -8.02 32.78
N LYS A 53 -0.72 -8.51 33.92
CA LYS A 53 -1.42 -7.71 34.94
C LYS A 53 -0.45 -7.15 35.99
N SER A 54 -0.50 -5.83 36.14
CA SER A 54 -0.19 -4.94 37.29
C SER A 54 0.32 -5.50 38.63
N ALA A 55 1.44 -4.92 39.10
CA ALA A 55 1.87 -4.64 40.49
C ALA A 55 3.03 -3.62 40.36
N ASP A 56 3.19 -2.50 41.07
CA ASP A 56 2.77 -2.07 42.40
C ASP A 56 2.48 -0.55 42.44
N ASP A 57 1.65 -0.17 43.40
CA ASP A 57 1.36 1.18 43.88
C ASP A 57 2.56 1.70 44.69
N ASP A 58 3.14 2.85 44.36
CA ASP A 58 3.80 3.68 45.38
C ASP A 58 3.70 5.17 45.05
N ASN A 59 3.27 5.91 46.07
CA ASN A 59 2.88 7.30 46.07
C ASN A 59 4.08 8.15 46.52
N SER A 60 4.74 8.84 45.60
CA SER A 60 5.60 9.98 45.93
C SER A 60 5.69 10.98 44.78
N GLU A 61 5.16 12.18 44.99
CA GLU A 61 5.41 13.35 44.15
C GLU A 61 6.86 13.82 44.32
N PRO A 62 7.55 14.19 43.23
CA PRO A 62 8.62 15.16 43.30
C PRO A 62 8.22 16.47 42.58
N LYS A 63 8.24 17.57 43.32
CA LYS A 63 8.32 18.95 42.81
C LYS A 63 9.71 19.19 42.19
N VAL A 64 9.78 19.65 40.93
CA VAL A 64 10.90 20.44 40.33
C VAL A 64 10.32 21.21 39.12
N ASP A 65 10.06 22.50 39.26
CA ASP A 65 10.81 23.66 38.71
C ASP A 65 10.41 24.04 37.26
N ASP A 66 9.94 25.28 37.16
CA ASP A 66 9.54 26.02 35.97
C ASP A 66 10.78 26.67 35.35
N SER A 67 11.31 26.09 34.28
CA SER A 67 12.03 26.83 33.23
C SER A 67 12.56 25.87 32.14
N SER A 68 12.01 25.96 30.93
CA SER A 68 12.82 25.87 29.69
C SER A 68 12.00 26.27 28.48
N ALA A 69 12.21 27.52 28.08
CA ALA A 69 12.07 27.95 26.71
C ALA A 69 12.98 27.10 25.79
N ASP A 70 12.51 26.95 24.55
CA ASP A 70 13.30 26.78 23.34
C ASP A 70 14.31 25.63 23.26
N LEU A 71 13.96 24.57 22.52
CA LEU A 71 14.95 23.86 21.71
C LEU A 71 14.44 23.62 20.26
N PRO A 72 15.31 23.82 19.24
CA PRO A 72 14.90 24.18 17.89
C PRO A 72 14.87 22.97 16.93
N CYS A 73 13.99 23.06 15.93
CA CYS A 73 13.88 22.08 14.85
C CYS A 73 15.13 22.14 13.94
N ALA A 74 15.87 21.03 13.88
CA ALA A 74 17.21 20.89 13.30
C ALA A 74 17.30 20.95 11.75
N TRP A 75 16.43 21.69 11.06
CA TRP A 75 16.55 21.91 9.61
C TRP A 75 17.14 23.28 9.25
N ALA A 76 17.34 24.17 10.23
CA ALA A 76 17.74 25.57 10.00
C ALA A 76 19.26 25.84 9.92
N GLN A 77 20.13 24.82 10.00
CA GLN A 77 21.58 25.04 10.19
C GLN A 77 22.43 25.12 8.91
N TYR A 78 21.84 25.17 7.72
CA TYR A 78 22.60 25.31 6.45
C TYR A 78 22.33 26.62 5.70
N ALA A 79 21.95 27.71 6.39
CA ALA A 79 21.89 29.03 5.78
C ALA A 79 23.28 29.70 5.83
N HIS A 80 23.98 29.72 4.69
CA HIS A 80 25.17 30.56 4.53
C HIS A 80 24.78 32.04 4.39
N PRO A 81 25.52 33.00 4.99
CA PRO A 81 25.20 34.41 4.91
C PRO A 81 25.59 34.96 3.53
N GLY A 82 24.59 35.15 2.65
CA GLY A 82 24.82 35.74 1.33
C GLY A 82 23.73 35.55 0.27
N THR A 83 22.54 35.05 0.60
CA THR A 83 21.47 34.86 -0.40
C THR A 83 20.61 36.14 -0.51
N PRO A 84 20.42 36.71 -1.71
CA PRO A 84 19.51 37.83 -1.94
C PRO A 84 18.09 37.47 -1.51
N GLY A 85 17.39 38.43 -0.89
CA GLY A 85 16.06 38.23 -0.31
C GLY A 85 15.10 37.51 -1.24
N THR A 86 14.35 36.57 -0.67
CA THR A 86 13.22 35.90 -1.31
C THR A 86 12.34 36.95 -1.98
N PRO A 87 12.09 36.87 -3.30
CA PRO A 87 11.11 37.72 -3.95
C PRO A 87 9.76 37.40 -3.31
N THR A 88 9.18 38.37 -2.59
CA THR A 88 7.81 38.26 -2.09
C THR A 88 6.90 38.08 -3.28
N THR A 89 6.43 36.86 -3.52
CA THR A 89 5.39 36.62 -4.51
C THR A 89 4.09 37.16 -3.91
N PRO A 90 3.40 38.13 -4.54
CA PRO A 90 2.14 38.62 -4.02
C PRO A 90 1.07 37.54 -4.31
N GLY A 91 0.58 36.84 -3.28
CA GLY A 91 -0.58 35.95 -3.42
C GLY A 91 -0.54 34.58 -2.72
N ASP A 92 0.32 34.34 -1.74
CA ASP A 92 0.33 33.10 -0.94
C ASP A 92 -0.60 33.17 0.29
N ASP A 93 -1.78 33.78 0.16
CA ASP A 93 -2.81 33.66 1.19
C ASP A 93 -3.42 32.25 1.09
N LEU A 94 -3.14 31.40 2.09
CA LEU A 94 -3.84 30.13 2.24
C LEU A 94 -5.36 30.40 2.21
N PRO A 95 -6.15 29.57 1.50
CA PRO A 95 -7.60 29.73 1.49
C PRO A 95 -8.11 29.80 2.94
N PRO A 96 -8.98 30.77 3.26
CA PRO A 96 -9.47 30.93 4.63
C PRO A 96 -10.14 29.63 5.11
N ASP A 97 -9.77 29.16 6.31
CA ASP A 97 -10.42 27.99 6.92
C ASP A 97 -11.85 28.35 7.34
N THR A 98 -12.79 27.96 6.48
CA THR A 98 -14.22 28.19 6.65
C THR A 98 -14.89 27.15 7.56
N VAL A 99 -14.22 26.05 7.91
CA VAL A 99 -14.79 25.01 8.79
C VAL A 99 -14.70 25.46 10.24
N ARG A 100 -13.57 26.06 10.63
CA ARG A 100 -13.30 26.57 11.99
C ARG A 100 -13.57 25.50 13.05
N LEU A 101 -12.66 24.53 13.13
CA LEU A 101 -12.76 23.38 14.04
C LEU A 101 -12.79 23.77 15.54
N TRP A 102 -12.43 25.01 15.86
CA TRP A 102 -12.41 25.56 17.21
C TRP A 102 -13.71 26.27 17.64
N GLU A 103 -14.70 26.39 16.75
CA GLU A 103 -15.99 27.06 17.03
C GLU A 103 -17.14 26.05 17.13
N ASP A 104 -18.14 26.31 17.97
CA ASP A 104 -19.36 25.48 18.06
C ASP A 104 -20.03 25.33 16.69
N GLY A 105 -20.59 24.14 16.43
CA GLY A 105 -21.17 23.79 15.13
C GLY A 105 -20.12 23.43 14.05
N TYR A 106 -18.86 23.20 14.42
CA TYR A 106 -17.81 22.83 13.47
C TYR A 106 -18.11 21.54 12.70
N ALA A 107 -18.76 20.57 13.36
CA ALA A 107 -19.05 19.28 12.73
C ALA A 107 -20.03 19.44 11.56
N ASP A 108 -21.04 20.30 11.75
CA ASP A 108 -22.04 20.61 10.74
C ASP A 108 -21.40 21.32 9.54
N ARG A 109 -20.59 22.36 9.81
CA ARG A 109 -19.83 23.07 8.77
C ARG A 109 -18.87 22.15 8.03
N TYR A 110 -18.24 21.21 8.72
CA TYR A 110 -17.31 20.27 8.12
C TYR A 110 -18.00 19.36 7.10
N TYR A 111 -19.10 18.70 7.49
CA TYR A 111 -19.82 17.79 6.59
C TYR A 111 -20.49 18.53 5.42
N GLU A 112 -21.01 19.73 5.67
CA GLU A 112 -21.58 20.57 4.62
C GLU A 112 -20.52 21.02 3.61
N GLN A 113 -19.36 21.49 4.06
CA GLN A 113 -18.34 22.03 3.17
C GLN A 113 -17.46 20.97 2.50
N LYS A 114 -17.18 19.85 3.19
CA LYS A 114 -16.25 18.81 2.70
C LYS A 114 -16.94 17.68 1.96
N PHE A 115 -18.17 17.35 2.33
CA PHE A 115 -18.94 16.27 1.71
C PHE A 115 -20.13 16.77 0.90
N ASN A 116 -20.44 18.08 0.94
CA ASN A 116 -21.61 18.68 0.29
C ASN A 116 -22.91 17.98 0.70
N ARG A 117 -23.04 17.65 2.00
CA ARG A 117 -24.20 16.97 2.58
C ARG A 117 -24.87 17.82 3.65
N ASP A 118 -26.18 17.60 3.84
CA ASP A 118 -26.94 18.27 4.89
C ASP A 118 -26.38 17.88 6.26
N PRO A 119 -26.06 18.85 7.14
CA PRO A 119 -25.62 18.57 8.50
C PRO A 119 -26.52 17.63 9.29
N LYS A 120 -27.82 17.60 9.00
CA LYS A 120 -28.81 16.75 9.67
C LYS A 120 -28.81 15.30 9.18
N ASP A 121 -28.07 15.00 8.12
CA ASP A 121 -27.90 13.62 7.62
C ASP A 121 -26.89 12.85 8.49
N ILE A 122 -27.34 12.50 9.70
CA ILE A 122 -26.53 11.74 10.66
C ILE A 122 -26.22 10.33 10.15
N GLU A 123 -27.12 9.73 9.37
CA GLU A 123 -26.88 8.41 8.79
C GLU A 123 -25.74 8.44 7.78
N PHE A 124 -25.61 9.51 6.99
CA PHE A 124 -24.44 9.69 6.14
C PHE A 124 -23.14 9.76 6.95
N ARG A 125 -23.10 10.47 8.09
CA ARG A 125 -21.91 10.50 8.96
C ARG A 125 -21.52 9.11 9.44
N HIS A 126 -22.51 8.32 9.88
CA HIS A 126 -22.30 6.92 10.26
C HIS A 126 -21.86 6.06 9.08
N GLN A 127 -22.35 6.31 7.86
CA GLN A 127 -21.92 5.61 6.65
C GLN A 127 -20.43 5.86 6.36
N VAL A 128 -19.98 7.12 6.45
CA VAL A 128 -18.56 7.49 6.31
C VAL A 128 -17.73 6.81 7.43
N GLY A 129 -18.23 6.84 8.67
CA GLY A 129 -17.68 6.10 9.81
C GLY A 129 -17.48 4.61 9.53
N ARG A 130 -18.51 3.94 9.02
CA ARG A 130 -18.48 2.51 8.67
C ARG A 130 -17.46 2.22 7.56
N ALA A 131 -17.45 3.01 6.49
CA ALA A 131 -16.48 2.85 5.40
C ALA A 131 -15.02 3.04 5.89
N TYR A 132 -14.81 3.97 6.83
CA TYR A 132 -13.49 4.19 7.41
C TYR A 132 -13.03 3.01 8.26
N VAL A 133 -13.92 2.43 9.08
CA VAL A 133 -13.63 1.23 9.87
C VAL A 133 -13.37 0.02 8.98
N GLU A 134 -14.12 -0.12 7.89
CA GLU A 134 -13.83 -1.14 6.86
C GLU A 134 -12.41 -0.97 6.31
N GLY A 135 -11.98 0.27 6.03
CA GLY A 135 -10.62 0.55 5.60
C GLY A 135 -9.55 0.22 6.63
N LEU A 136 -9.80 0.48 7.91
CA LEU A 136 -8.88 0.05 8.97
C LEU A 136 -8.72 -1.48 9.01
N ALA A 137 -9.83 -2.21 8.85
CA ALA A 137 -9.79 -3.67 8.76
C ALA A 137 -9.06 -4.15 7.51
N TRP A 138 -9.27 -3.48 6.36
CA TRP A 138 -8.57 -3.77 5.11
C TRP A 138 -7.05 -3.61 5.30
N VAL A 139 -6.61 -2.50 5.89
CA VAL A 139 -5.18 -2.22 6.16
C VAL A 139 -4.61 -3.28 7.10
N LEU A 140 -5.30 -3.61 8.19
CA LEU A 140 -4.80 -4.61 9.13
C LEU A 140 -4.64 -5.99 8.46
N LEU A 141 -5.63 -6.42 7.67
CA LEU A 141 -5.54 -7.66 6.89
C LEU A 141 -4.40 -7.60 5.87
N TYR A 142 -4.21 -6.47 5.19
CA TYR A 142 -3.12 -6.29 4.22
C TYR A 142 -1.75 -6.59 4.84
N TYR A 143 -1.47 -6.05 6.02
CA TYR A 143 -0.18 -6.25 6.69
C TYR A 143 0.03 -7.67 7.23
N PHE A 144 -1.02 -8.31 7.77
CA PHE A 144 -0.88 -9.57 8.48
C PHE A 144 -1.25 -10.82 7.65
N GLN A 145 -2.07 -10.67 6.62
CA GLN A 145 -2.64 -11.76 5.81
C GLN A 145 -2.56 -11.51 4.30
N GLY A 146 -1.97 -10.38 3.87
CA GLY A 146 -1.93 -9.94 2.49
C GLY A 146 -3.22 -9.26 2.05
N CYS A 147 -3.24 -8.75 0.81
CA CYS A 147 -4.33 -7.90 0.28
C CYS A 147 -5.70 -8.59 0.34
N PRO A 148 -6.66 -8.15 1.17
CA PRO A 148 -7.95 -8.83 1.30
C PRO A 148 -8.91 -8.53 0.14
N SER A 149 -8.77 -7.39 -0.53
CA SER A 149 -9.52 -7.01 -1.73
C SER A 149 -8.71 -6.04 -2.59
N TRP A 150 -8.57 -6.37 -3.88
CA TRP A 150 -7.94 -5.48 -4.87
C TRP A 150 -8.86 -4.38 -5.37
N ASP A 151 -10.18 -4.57 -5.26
CA ASP A 151 -11.20 -3.64 -5.76
C ASP A 151 -11.68 -2.66 -4.68
N TRP A 152 -11.49 -2.99 -3.39
CA TRP A 152 -11.92 -2.15 -2.29
C TRP A 152 -11.12 -0.84 -2.23
N TYR A 153 -11.84 0.27 -2.05
CA TYR A 153 -11.27 1.59 -1.78
C TYR A 153 -12.18 2.35 -0.82
N TYR A 154 -11.62 3.37 -0.16
CA TYR A 154 -12.41 4.29 0.67
C TYR A 154 -13.08 5.36 -0.22
N PRO A 155 -14.42 5.39 -0.35
CA PRO A 155 -15.10 6.17 -1.39
C PRO A 155 -15.38 7.62 -0.99
N TYR A 156 -14.49 8.22 -0.18
CA TYR A 156 -14.59 9.61 0.24
C TYR A 156 -13.20 10.25 0.28
N HIS A 157 -13.12 11.55 -0.01
CA HIS A 157 -11.84 12.29 0.06
C HIS A 157 -11.46 12.72 1.49
N TYR A 158 -12.39 12.65 2.43
CA TYR A 158 -12.25 13.14 3.80
C TYR A 158 -12.65 12.06 4.82
N ALA A 159 -12.04 12.13 6.00
CA ALA A 159 -12.30 11.21 7.11
C ALA A 159 -13.52 11.68 7.95
N PRO A 160 -14.23 10.77 8.64
CA PRO A 160 -15.27 11.15 9.59
C PRO A 160 -14.65 11.67 10.91
N PHE A 161 -15.45 12.30 11.77
CA PHE A 161 -15.01 12.57 13.14
C PHE A 161 -15.06 11.30 13.99
N ALA A 162 -14.25 11.26 15.05
CA ALA A 162 -14.24 10.15 15.99
C ALA A 162 -15.59 9.91 16.67
N ALA A 163 -16.39 10.97 16.85
CA ALA A 163 -17.74 10.88 17.41
C ALA A 163 -18.72 10.12 16.51
N ASP A 164 -18.47 10.05 15.20
CA ASP A 164 -19.36 9.40 14.23
C ASP A 164 -19.12 7.88 14.13
N PHE A 165 -18.14 7.34 14.87
CA PHE A 165 -17.93 5.90 15.04
C PHE A 165 -18.98 5.27 15.97
N ALA A 166 -20.25 5.32 15.56
CA ALA A 166 -21.37 4.75 16.30
C ALA A 166 -21.77 3.37 15.74
N ASN A 167 -22.40 2.54 16.59
CA ASN A 167 -23.01 1.26 16.22
C ASN A 167 -22.09 0.25 15.49
N LEU A 168 -20.78 0.30 15.74
CA LEU A 168 -19.81 -0.58 15.08
C LEU A 168 -19.91 -2.07 15.48
N LYS A 169 -20.56 -2.37 16.61
CA LYS A 169 -20.62 -3.74 17.17
C LYS A 169 -21.30 -4.76 16.25
N ASP A 170 -22.25 -4.30 15.42
CA ASP A 170 -23.05 -5.16 14.54
C ASP A 170 -22.53 -5.13 13.09
N MET A 171 -21.43 -4.41 12.85
CA MET A 171 -20.84 -4.28 11.52
C MET A 171 -20.17 -5.59 11.10
N LYS A 172 -20.64 -6.15 9.98
CA LYS A 172 -20.01 -7.31 9.35
C LYS A 172 -19.09 -6.85 8.24
N ILE A 173 -17.80 -7.13 8.39
CA ILE A 173 -16.78 -6.78 7.41
C ILE A 173 -16.42 -8.03 6.63
N SER A 174 -16.60 -7.99 5.31
CA SER A 174 -16.25 -9.08 4.41
C SER A 174 -15.70 -8.52 3.11
N PHE A 175 -14.52 -8.98 2.72
CA PHE A 175 -13.85 -8.53 1.51
C PHE A 175 -13.97 -9.57 0.40
N GLN A 176 -14.28 -9.12 -0.81
CA GLN A 176 -14.13 -9.93 -2.01
C GLN A 176 -12.74 -9.66 -2.60
N LYS A 177 -11.96 -10.72 -2.82
CA LYS A 177 -10.55 -10.59 -3.26
C LYS A 177 -10.41 -9.75 -4.52
N GLY A 178 -11.38 -9.83 -5.43
CA GLY A 178 -11.36 -9.06 -6.67
C GLY A 178 -10.28 -9.53 -7.64
N ARG A 179 -10.04 -8.72 -8.68
CA ARG A 179 -8.99 -8.98 -9.67
C ARG A 179 -7.88 -7.95 -9.59
N ILE A 180 -6.66 -8.38 -9.88
CA ILE A 180 -5.54 -7.46 -10.06
C ILE A 180 -5.70 -6.77 -11.42
N PHE A 181 -5.59 -5.44 -11.43
CA PHE A 181 -5.52 -4.69 -12.67
C PHE A 181 -4.26 -5.05 -13.46
N ARG A 182 -4.40 -5.20 -14.77
CA ARG A 182 -3.26 -5.34 -15.67
C ARG A 182 -2.43 -4.05 -15.65
N PRO A 183 -1.13 -4.11 -16.00
CA PRO A 183 -0.27 -2.93 -15.97
C PRO A 183 -0.86 -1.69 -16.66
N PHE A 184 -1.44 -1.84 -17.85
CA PHE A 184 -2.06 -0.71 -18.56
C PHE A 184 -3.39 -0.26 -17.93
N GLU A 185 -4.17 -1.17 -17.33
CA GLU A 185 -5.41 -0.80 -16.60
C GLU A 185 -5.06 0.08 -15.39
N GLN A 186 -4.02 -0.30 -14.64
CA GLN A 186 -3.52 0.50 -13.53
C GLN A 186 -2.97 1.86 -13.99
N LEU A 187 -2.18 1.90 -15.07
CA LEU A 187 -1.65 3.17 -15.58
C LEU A 187 -2.77 4.11 -16.04
N MET A 188 -3.81 3.59 -16.68
CA MET A 188 -5.01 4.37 -17.02
C MET A 188 -5.77 4.86 -15.77
N GLY A 189 -5.70 4.11 -14.67
CA GLY A 189 -6.31 4.46 -13.40
C GLY A 189 -5.52 5.50 -12.57
N VAL A 190 -4.24 5.71 -12.87
CA VAL A 190 -3.33 6.52 -12.03
C VAL A 190 -2.78 7.74 -12.77
N LEU A 191 -2.45 7.59 -14.05
CA LEU A 191 -1.74 8.63 -14.78
C LEU A 191 -2.71 9.76 -15.22
N PRO A 192 -2.29 11.03 -15.11
CA PRO A 192 -2.99 12.11 -15.77
C PRO A 192 -2.79 12.05 -17.29
N ALA A 193 -3.68 12.69 -18.05
CA ALA A 193 -3.60 12.75 -19.51
C ALA A 193 -2.26 13.30 -20.05
N ALA A 194 -1.60 14.18 -19.28
CA ALA A 194 -0.28 14.73 -19.61
C ALA A 194 0.83 13.65 -19.69
N SER A 195 0.65 12.51 -19.02
CA SER A 195 1.61 11.41 -18.96
C SER A 195 1.27 10.24 -19.90
N ARG A 196 0.37 10.45 -20.88
CA ARG A 196 -0.09 9.42 -21.83
C ARG A 196 1.03 8.67 -22.58
N GLN A 197 2.20 9.29 -22.75
CA GLN A 197 3.36 8.63 -23.38
C GLN A 197 3.85 7.35 -22.66
N ALA A 198 3.44 7.13 -21.40
CA ALA A 198 3.78 5.92 -20.64
C ALA A 198 2.87 4.71 -20.96
N ILE A 199 1.80 4.90 -21.75
CA ILE A 199 0.88 3.84 -22.19
C ILE A 199 0.86 3.73 -23.73
N PRO A 200 0.41 2.59 -24.30
CA PRO A 200 0.30 2.43 -25.74
C PRO A 200 -0.57 3.50 -26.42
N GLU A 201 -0.15 3.96 -27.59
CA GLU A 201 -0.81 5.04 -28.37
C GLU A 201 -2.30 4.75 -28.62
N GLN A 202 -2.66 3.47 -28.75
CA GLN A 202 -4.04 3.03 -28.96
C GLN A 202 -4.99 3.47 -27.83
N PHE A 203 -4.48 3.67 -26.61
CA PHE A 203 -5.29 4.11 -25.46
C PHE A 203 -5.33 5.64 -25.28
N HIS A 204 -4.49 6.42 -25.97
CA HIS A 204 -4.31 7.85 -25.68
C HIS A 204 -5.60 8.65 -25.81
N HIS A 205 -6.44 8.31 -26.78
CA HIS A 205 -7.72 8.97 -27.02
C HIS A 205 -8.72 8.81 -25.85
N LEU A 206 -8.56 7.79 -25.00
CA LEU A 206 -9.39 7.62 -23.81
C LEU A 206 -9.06 8.61 -22.69
N MET A 207 -7.87 9.22 -22.71
CA MET A 207 -7.41 10.16 -21.67
C MET A 207 -7.60 11.64 -22.04
N THR A 208 -7.75 11.97 -23.32
CA THR A 208 -7.61 13.35 -23.82
C THR A 208 -8.92 14.12 -23.97
N ASN A 209 -9.94 13.81 -23.16
CA ASN A 209 -11.12 14.68 -23.05
C ASN A 209 -10.83 15.85 -22.10
N GLU A 210 -11.39 17.03 -22.39
CA GLU A 210 -10.82 18.37 -22.10
C GLU A 210 -10.81 18.88 -20.64
N ASP A 211 -11.11 18.06 -19.64
CA ASP A 211 -11.27 18.59 -18.27
C ASP A 211 -9.98 18.47 -17.44
N LYS A 212 -9.19 19.55 -17.42
CA LYS A 212 -8.03 19.70 -16.52
C LYS A 212 -8.50 20.06 -15.11
N VAL A 213 -8.13 19.27 -14.11
CA VAL A 213 -8.39 19.57 -12.69
C VAL A 213 -7.16 20.22 -12.05
N ALA A 214 -7.37 21.34 -11.34
CA ALA A 214 -6.32 22.08 -10.65
C ALA A 214 -5.91 21.41 -9.32
N TRP A 215 -4.63 21.53 -8.99
CA TRP A 215 -4.00 20.94 -7.81
C TRP A 215 -4.07 21.90 -6.62
N GLN A 216 -4.90 21.66 -5.59
CA GLN A 216 -4.69 22.27 -4.26
C GLN A 216 -5.23 21.38 -3.13
N GLY A 217 -4.34 21.00 -2.20
CA GLY A 217 -4.61 20.46 -0.85
C GLY A 217 -5.16 19.03 -0.77
N VAL A 218 -6.31 18.78 -1.39
CA VAL A 218 -6.91 17.45 -1.57
C VAL A 218 -7.34 17.40 -3.01
N ALA A 219 -6.76 16.48 -3.78
CA ALA A 219 -7.17 16.28 -5.17
C ALA A 219 -8.60 15.74 -5.17
N LEU A 220 -9.58 16.65 -5.31
CA LEU A 220 -10.99 16.32 -5.50
C LEU A 220 -11.20 15.81 -6.93
N LEU A 221 -10.55 14.68 -7.21
CA LEU A 221 -10.72 13.95 -8.45
C LEU A 221 -11.92 13.04 -8.31
N PRO A 222 -12.76 12.92 -9.36
CA PRO A 222 -13.79 11.90 -9.37
C PRO A 222 -13.13 10.53 -9.26
N PHE A 223 -13.69 9.65 -8.43
CA PHE A 223 -13.24 8.27 -8.36
C PHE A 223 -13.49 7.59 -9.71
N ILE A 224 -12.54 6.77 -10.13
CA ILE A 224 -12.65 6.02 -11.37
C ILE A 224 -13.63 4.87 -11.19
N ASP A 225 -14.59 4.79 -12.10
CA ASP A 225 -15.45 3.63 -12.26
C ASP A 225 -14.65 2.52 -12.96
N SER A 226 -14.31 1.48 -12.20
CA SER A 226 -13.50 0.36 -12.68
C SER A 226 -14.20 -0.39 -13.81
N GLU A 227 -15.49 -0.70 -13.71
CA GLU A 227 -16.21 -1.45 -14.74
C GLU A 227 -16.21 -0.67 -16.06
N ARG A 228 -16.54 0.62 -16.00
CA ARG A 228 -16.52 1.51 -17.17
C ARG A 228 -15.14 1.61 -17.81
N LEU A 229 -14.08 1.70 -17.02
CA LEU A 229 -12.70 1.75 -17.52
C LEU A 229 -12.35 0.46 -18.26
N LEU A 230 -12.65 -0.68 -17.64
CA LEU A 230 -12.32 -2.00 -18.17
C LEU A 230 -13.09 -2.30 -19.47
N ASP A 231 -14.36 -1.93 -19.55
CA ASP A 231 -15.17 -2.06 -20.76
C ASP A 231 -14.66 -1.20 -21.92
N ALA A 232 -14.13 0.00 -21.62
CA ALA A 232 -13.51 0.86 -22.63
C ALA A 232 -12.20 0.24 -23.16
N MET A 233 -11.36 -0.28 -22.25
CA MET A 233 -10.08 -0.90 -22.62
C MET A 233 -10.26 -2.23 -23.35
N ALA A 234 -11.29 -3.02 -23.00
CA ALA A 234 -11.58 -4.31 -23.61
C ALA A 234 -11.75 -4.22 -25.14
N LYS A 235 -12.27 -3.10 -25.63
CA LYS A 235 -12.47 -2.82 -27.06
C LYS A 235 -11.16 -2.60 -27.82
N ILE A 236 -10.08 -2.23 -27.13
CA ILE A 236 -8.79 -1.88 -27.72
C ILE A 236 -7.78 -3.05 -27.62
N TYR A 237 -7.94 -3.97 -26.66
CA TYR A 237 -7.02 -5.10 -26.53
C TYR A 237 -6.76 -5.89 -27.82
N PRO A 238 -7.76 -6.16 -28.69
CA PRO A 238 -7.52 -6.86 -29.95
C PRO A 238 -6.60 -6.13 -30.93
N SER A 239 -6.46 -4.81 -30.81
CA SER A 239 -5.60 -4.01 -31.70
C SER A 239 -4.18 -3.82 -31.19
N LEU A 240 -3.82 -4.41 -30.05
CA LEU A 240 -2.48 -4.25 -29.48
C LEU A 240 -1.44 -5.13 -30.21
N PRO A 241 -0.24 -4.60 -30.49
CA PRO A 241 0.90 -5.40 -30.92
C PRO A 241 1.24 -6.52 -29.93
N ALA A 242 1.82 -7.62 -30.42
CA ALA A 242 2.08 -8.80 -29.61
C ALA A 242 3.05 -8.54 -28.44
N ASP A 243 4.10 -7.75 -28.66
CA ASP A 243 5.07 -7.35 -27.63
C ASP A 243 4.44 -6.46 -26.55
N VAL A 244 3.55 -5.53 -26.97
CA VAL A 244 2.80 -4.65 -26.07
C VAL A 244 1.79 -5.46 -25.25
N SER A 245 1.11 -6.41 -25.87
CA SER A 245 0.19 -7.32 -25.18
C SER A 245 0.94 -8.21 -24.16
N ALA A 246 2.14 -8.68 -24.49
CA ALA A 246 2.97 -9.48 -23.58
C ALA A 246 3.38 -8.68 -22.33
N ARG A 247 3.73 -7.39 -22.49
CA ARG A 247 4.04 -6.47 -21.38
C ARG A 247 2.85 -6.18 -20.46
N ASN A 248 1.63 -6.42 -20.93
CA ASN A 248 0.40 -6.22 -20.16
C ASN A 248 -0.03 -7.50 -19.39
N GLY A 249 0.79 -8.54 -19.41
CA GLY A 249 0.60 -9.76 -18.64
C GLY A 249 1.20 -9.70 -17.24
N LEU A 250 0.92 -10.73 -16.43
CA LEU A 250 1.58 -10.92 -15.14
C LEU A 250 3.02 -11.42 -15.37
N GLY A 251 3.98 -10.78 -14.72
CA GLY A 251 5.38 -11.22 -14.72
C GLY A 251 5.60 -12.48 -13.90
N ARG A 252 6.85 -12.97 -13.92
CA ARG A 252 7.29 -14.10 -13.08
C ARG A 252 8.48 -13.68 -12.25
N ASP A 253 8.56 -14.23 -11.04
CA ASP A 253 9.73 -14.05 -10.18
C ASP A 253 10.90 -14.89 -10.71
N VAL A 254 12.11 -14.33 -10.65
CA VAL A 254 13.33 -14.98 -11.15
C VAL A 254 14.26 -15.30 -9.99
N LEU A 255 14.60 -16.58 -9.82
CA LEU A 255 15.63 -17.02 -8.88
C LEU A 255 16.98 -17.11 -9.61
N LEU A 256 17.94 -16.31 -9.18
CA LEU A 256 19.32 -16.37 -9.66
C LEU A 256 20.17 -17.16 -8.67
N VAL A 257 20.87 -18.19 -9.17
CA VAL A 257 21.75 -19.05 -8.37
C VAL A 257 23.15 -19.01 -8.98
N SER A 258 24.14 -18.74 -8.15
CA SER A 258 25.55 -18.76 -8.56
C SER A 258 26.07 -20.20 -8.64
N GLU A 259 26.96 -20.48 -9.61
CA GLU A 259 27.66 -21.76 -9.72
C GLU A 259 28.51 -22.09 -8.48
N ALA A 260 28.93 -21.06 -7.72
CA ALA A 260 29.64 -21.25 -6.46
C ALA A 260 28.79 -21.94 -5.38
N HIS A 261 27.46 -21.90 -5.52
CA HIS A 261 26.55 -22.64 -4.64
C HIS A 261 26.28 -24.04 -5.22
N HIS A 262 27.33 -24.87 -5.25
CA HIS A 262 27.35 -26.17 -5.94
C HIS A 262 26.14 -27.06 -5.61
N ALA A 263 25.76 -27.19 -4.34
CA ALA A 263 24.70 -28.12 -3.94
C ALA A 263 23.33 -27.79 -4.61
N LEU A 264 22.92 -26.52 -4.58
CA LEU A 264 21.67 -26.08 -5.21
C LEU A 264 21.80 -25.97 -6.73
N TYR A 265 22.93 -25.44 -7.23
CA TYR A 265 23.15 -25.29 -8.66
C TYR A 265 23.15 -26.64 -9.38
N ASP A 266 23.84 -27.64 -8.83
CA ASP A 266 23.90 -29.00 -9.38
C ASP A 266 22.53 -29.69 -9.33
N GLU A 267 21.75 -29.49 -8.25
CA GLU A 267 20.39 -30.02 -8.16
C GLU A 267 19.46 -29.42 -9.23
N ILE A 268 19.52 -28.11 -9.45
CA ILE A 268 18.72 -27.42 -10.46
C ILE A 268 19.17 -27.83 -11.87
N THR A 269 20.48 -27.84 -12.13
CA THR A 269 21.02 -28.15 -13.46
C THR A 269 20.81 -29.60 -13.86
N SER A 270 20.99 -30.54 -12.92
CA SER A 270 20.72 -31.96 -13.15
C SER A 270 19.25 -32.24 -13.48
N LYS A 271 18.30 -31.51 -12.88
CA LYS A 271 16.88 -31.70 -13.18
C LYS A 271 16.41 -31.01 -14.46
N PHE A 272 16.77 -29.75 -14.67
CA PHE A 272 16.20 -28.95 -15.76
C PHE A 272 17.01 -28.98 -17.07
N TYR A 273 18.33 -29.20 -16.98
CA TYR A 273 19.25 -29.04 -18.11
C TYR A 273 20.07 -30.31 -18.40
N SER A 274 19.74 -31.46 -17.79
CA SER A 274 20.36 -32.74 -18.15
C SER A 274 19.67 -33.41 -19.35
N LYS A 275 20.35 -34.40 -19.96
CA LYS A 275 19.84 -35.15 -21.12
C LYS A 275 18.56 -35.95 -20.83
N LYS A 276 18.30 -36.25 -19.56
CA LYS A 276 17.07 -36.88 -19.09
C LYS A 276 16.25 -35.80 -18.41
N GLN A 277 15.59 -34.97 -19.22
CA GLN A 277 14.74 -33.91 -18.70
C GLN A 277 13.60 -34.51 -17.89
N ASP A 278 13.59 -34.22 -16.59
CA ASP A 278 12.46 -34.49 -15.71
C ASP A 278 11.40 -33.38 -15.85
N SER A 279 10.38 -33.41 -14.99
CA SER A 279 9.34 -32.38 -14.87
C SER A 279 9.90 -30.94 -14.94
N PRO A 280 9.24 -30.01 -15.66
CA PRO A 280 9.65 -28.60 -15.76
C PRO A 280 9.48 -27.82 -14.45
N HIS A 281 8.95 -28.45 -13.40
CA HIS A 281 8.77 -27.88 -12.06
C HIS A 281 9.49 -28.72 -11.00
N MET A 282 10.10 -28.05 -10.02
CA MET A 282 10.65 -28.69 -8.83
C MET A 282 10.37 -27.88 -7.55
N LYS A 283 10.26 -28.58 -6.42
CA LYS A 283 10.17 -27.96 -5.09
C LYS A 283 11.58 -27.84 -4.51
N LEU A 284 11.92 -26.67 -4.00
CA LEU A 284 13.20 -26.43 -3.34
C LEU A 284 13.32 -27.26 -2.06
N ASN A 285 14.48 -27.87 -1.86
CA ASN A 285 14.82 -28.57 -0.63
C ASN A 285 15.46 -27.60 0.37
N PRO A 286 14.80 -27.27 1.49
CA PRO A 286 15.30 -26.27 2.45
C PRO A 286 16.67 -26.61 3.05
N LYS A 287 17.08 -27.89 3.05
CA LYS A 287 18.42 -28.28 3.52
C LYS A 287 19.51 -27.91 2.52
N VAL A 288 19.21 -27.99 1.24
CA VAL A 288 20.17 -27.71 0.15
C VAL A 288 20.18 -26.22 -0.15
N SER A 289 19.04 -25.55 -0.03
CA SER A 289 18.86 -24.13 -0.34
C SER A 289 19.03 -23.20 0.88
N GLU A 290 19.68 -23.68 1.94
CA GLU A 290 19.97 -22.91 3.16
C GLU A 290 18.72 -22.23 3.79
N GLY A 291 17.60 -22.94 3.76
CA GLY A 291 16.33 -22.49 4.33
C GLY A 291 15.34 -21.88 3.32
N LEU A 292 15.74 -21.65 2.06
CA LEU A 292 14.82 -21.15 1.04
C LEU A 292 13.78 -22.24 0.68
N THR A 293 12.51 -21.87 0.72
CA THR A 293 11.41 -22.78 0.37
C THR A 293 10.60 -22.21 -0.77
N GLY A 294 10.05 -23.07 -1.62
CA GLY A 294 9.26 -22.63 -2.75
C GLY A 294 9.18 -23.67 -3.86
N ARG A 295 8.53 -23.28 -4.95
CA ARG A 295 8.50 -24.03 -6.21
C ARG A 295 9.22 -23.18 -7.25
N ILE A 296 10.05 -23.82 -8.06
CA ILE A 296 10.72 -23.19 -9.18
C ILE A 296 10.37 -23.96 -10.45
N GLU A 297 10.44 -23.26 -11.57
CA GLU A 297 10.20 -23.80 -12.90
C GLU A 297 11.37 -23.47 -13.83
N LYS A 298 11.52 -24.28 -14.87
CA LYS A 298 12.54 -24.05 -15.89
C LYS A 298 12.26 -22.74 -16.62
N ASN A 299 13.27 -21.89 -16.74
CA ASN A 299 13.24 -20.75 -17.63
C ASN A 299 13.69 -21.20 -19.03
N GLU A 300 12.78 -21.18 -20.01
CA GLU A 300 13.07 -21.61 -21.38
C GLU A 300 14.01 -20.66 -22.12
N ASP A 301 14.09 -19.39 -21.70
CA ASP A 301 14.96 -18.39 -22.30
C ASP A 301 16.42 -18.50 -21.82
N TYR A 302 16.67 -19.30 -20.78
CA TYR A 302 17.98 -19.47 -20.18
C TYR A 302 18.62 -20.80 -20.60
N LEU A 303 19.86 -20.72 -21.07
CA LEU A 303 20.72 -21.87 -21.29
C LEU A 303 21.98 -21.71 -20.43
N PRO A 304 22.36 -22.73 -19.62
CA PRO A 304 23.62 -22.71 -18.88
C PRO A 304 24.80 -22.48 -19.82
N TYR A 305 25.76 -21.66 -19.38
CA TYR A 305 26.95 -21.27 -20.15
C TYR A 305 26.67 -20.45 -21.42
N SER A 306 25.43 -20.00 -21.64
CA SER A 306 25.15 -19.01 -22.69
C SER A 306 25.83 -17.67 -22.37
N SER A 307 26.25 -16.97 -23.42
CA SER A 307 26.79 -15.62 -23.27
C SER A 307 25.67 -14.64 -22.96
N LEU A 308 25.80 -13.89 -21.87
CA LEU A 308 24.92 -12.75 -21.59
C LEU A 308 25.46 -11.50 -22.30
N VAL A 309 24.64 -10.91 -23.16
CA VAL A 309 24.94 -9.64 -23.82
C VAL A 309 24.39 -8.50 -22.96
N PHE A 310 25.22 -7.49 -22.70
CA PHE A 310 24.77 -6.30 -21.97
C PHE A 310 23.69 -5.57 -22.80
N PRO A 311 22.48 -5.35 -22.25
CA PRO A 311 21.33 -4.92 -23.04
C PRO A 311 21.30 -3.41 -23.34
N ILE A 312 22.11 -2.62 -22.63
CA ILE A 312 22.22 -1.18 -22.86
C ILE A 312 23.41 -0.95 -23.79
N GLY A 313 23.23 -0.14 -24.85
CA GLY A 313 24.32 0.19 -25.77
C GLY A 313 25.57 0.70 -25.04
N GLN A 314 26.76 0.41 -25.56
CA GLN A 314 28.01 0.89 -24.96
C GLN A 314 27.95 2.41 -24.77
N TRP A 315 28.38 2.88 -23.60
CA TRP A 315 28.57 4.31 -23.30
C TRP A 315 29.68 4.87 -24.19
N GLY A 316 29.36 5.25 -25.43
CA GLY A 316 30.31 5.81 -26.36
C GLY A 316 29.58 6.56 -27.49
N ASN A 317 29.91 7.85 -27.64
CA ASN A 317 29.49 8.79 -28.69
C ASN A 317 28.38 9.80 -28.33
N ALA A 318 28.42 10.40 -27.13
CA ALA A 318 27.65 11.62 -26.84
C ALA A 318 28.48 12.75 -26.21
N ILE A 319 29.80 12.77 -26.47
CA ILE A 319 30.65 13.94 -26.21
C ILE A 319 31.62 14.07 -27.40
N SER A 320 31.22 14.86 -28.40
CA SER A 320 32.11 15.53 -29.35
C SER A 320 31.43 16.81 -29.80
#